data_AF-A0A5N8VRI6-F1
#
_entry.id   AF-A0A5N8VRI6-F1
#
_cell.length_a   1.000
_cell.length_b   1.000
_cell.length_c   1.000
_cell.angle_alpha   90.00
_cell.angle_beta   90.00
_cell.angle_gamma   90.00
#
_symmetry.space_group_name_H-M   'P 1'
#
loop_
_entity.id
_entity.type
_entity.pdbx_description
1 polymer ?
#
loop_
_entity_poly.entity_id
_entity_poly.type
_entity_poly.pdbx_seq_one_letter_code
_entity_poly.pdbx_strand_id
1 'polypeptide(L)'
;MKGTLVSSSATDILELLSSREIEVLGHLAEGHTYSSIARRMQLSPHTVDTYLRRIRGKAGVNNRAHLMILALQVTRRDEVRLTGA
;
A
#
# COMPACT_ATOMS: atom_id res chain seq x y z
N MET A 1 -14.91 -16.54 -20.44
CA MET A 1 -14.97 -17.28 -19.16
C MET A 1 -13.98 -16.64 -18.19
N LYS A 2 -14.42 -15.76 -17.28
CA LYS A 2 -13.58 -15.24 -16.19
C LYS A 2 -13.86 -16.11 -14.97
N GLY A 3 -13.08 -17.15 -14.79
CA GLY A 3 -13.26 -18.10 -13.71
C GLY A 3 -11.92 -18.63 -13.25
N THR A 4 -11.26 -17.89 -12.37
CA THR A 4 -10.40 -18.46 -11.32
C THR A 4 -10.51 -17.55 -10.11
N LEU A 5 -11.13 -18.07 -9.06
CA LEU A 5 -11.14 -17.50 -7.72
C LEU A 5 -9.69 -17.60 -7.20
N VAL A 6 -8.87 -16.58 -7.45
CA VAL A 6 -7.58 -16.46 -6.75
C VAL A 6 -7.91 -15.92 -5.37
N SER A 7 -7.69 -16.76 -4.38
CA SER A 7 -7.74 -16.43 -2.96
C SER A 7 -7.06 -15.07 -2.77
N SER A 8 -7.78 -14.08 -2.25
CA SER A 8 -7.29 -12.71 -2.05
C SER A 8 -6.14 -12.72 -1.05
N SER A 9 -4.93 -13.02 -1.53
CA SER A 9 -3.73 -13.01 -0.73
C SER A 9 -3.09 -11.63 -0.87
N ALA A 10 -2.54 -11.10 0.23
CA ALA A 10 -1.86 -9.79 0.21
C ALA A 10 -0.72 -9.75 -0.83
N THR A 11 -0.18 -10.91 -1.22
CA THR A 11 0.83 -11.09 -2.26
C THR A 11 0.34 -10.63 -3.64
N ASP A 12 -0.87 -11.04 -4.05
CA ASP A 12 -1.41 -10.71 -5.37
C ASP A 12 -1.65 -9.21 -5.50
N ILE A 13 -2.06 -8.57 -4.40
CA ILE A 13 -2.25 -7.11 -4.36
C ILE A 13 -0.91 -6.40 -4.51
N LEU A 14 0.15 -6.88 -3.83
CA LEU A 14 1.48 -6.28 -3.93
C LEU A 14 2.05 -6.31 -5.34
N GLU A 15 1.82 -7.38 -6.09
CA GLU A 15 2.26 -7.50 -7.49
C GLU A 15 1.56 -6.49 -8.42
N LEU A 16 0.37 -6.01 -8.04
CA LEU A 16 -0.37 -4.98 -8.80
C LEU A 16 0.09 -3.56 -8.47
N LEU A 17 0.79 -3.37 -7.36
CA LEU A 17 1.26 -2.05 -6.92
C LEU A 17 2.63 -1.73 -7.51
N SER A 18 2.79 -0.48 -7.91
CA SER A 18 4.10 0.07 -8.28
C SER A 18 4.96 0.26 -7.03
N SER A 19 6.28 0.34 -7.21
CA SER A 19 7.22 0.59 -6.11
C SER A 19 6.88 1.85 -5.31
N ARG A 20 6.38 2.91 -5.96
CA ARG A 20 5.93 4.14 -5.29
C ARG A 20 4.66 3.95 -4.47
N GLU A 21 3.74 3.11 -4.93
CA GLU A 21 2.52 2.78 -4.18
C GLU A 21 2.84 1.92 -2.95
N ILE A 22 3.80 1.00 -3.07
CA ILE A 22 4.32 0.19 -1.95
C ILE A 22 4.98 1.11 -0.91
N GLU A 23 5.84 2.04 -1.34
CA GLU A 23 6.50 3.02 -0.46
C GLU A 23 5.48 3.87 0.31
N VAL A 24 4.43 4.36 -0.37
CA VAL A 24 3.33 5.10 0.26
C VAL A 24 2.58 4.25 1.30
N LEU A 25 2.33 2.97 1.00
CA LEU A 25 1.69 2.05 1.95
C LEU A 25 2.57 1.78 3.16
N GLY A 26 3.88 1.62 2.98
CA GLY A 26 4.83 1.41 4.08
C GLY A 26 4.75 2.54 5.10
N HIS A 27 4.83 3.79 4.64
CA HIS A 27 4.69 4.94 5.54
C HIS A 27 3.29 5.05 6.18
N LEU A 28 2.24 4.62 5.48
CA LEU A 28 0.90 4.57 6.07
C LEU A 28 0.84 3.55 7.22
N ALA A 29 1.47 2.38 7.06
CA ALA A 29 1.56 1.36 8.10
C ALA A 29 2.35 1.83 9.33
N GLU A 30 3.37 2.66 9.14
CA GLU A 30 4.11 3.36 10.20
C GLU A 30 3.28 4.42 10.93
N GLY A 31 2.02 4.65 10.53
CA GLY A 31 1.11 5.62 11.14
C GLY A 31 1.34 7.06 10.67
N HIS A 32 2.09 7.27 9.59
CA HIS A 32 2.32 8.62 9.08
C HIS A 32 1.06 9.26 8.48
N THR A 33 0.91 10.56 8.71
CA THR A 33 -0.15 11.37 8.06
C THR A 33 0.20 11.62 6.60
N TYR A 34 -0.77 11.95 5.77
CA TYR A 34 -0.53 12.20 4.34
C TYR A 34 0.49 13.33 4.12
N SER A 35 0.46 14.37 4.96
CA SER A 35 1.42 15.47 4.91
C SER A 35 2.84 15.02 5.31
N SER A 36 2.96 14.13 6.30
CA SER A 36 4.25 13.56 6.70
C SER A 36 4.83 12.66 5.61
N ILE A 37 3.99 11.83 4.98
CA ILE A 37 4.36 10.99 3.83
C ILE A 37 4.83 11.86 2.68
N ALA A 38 4.07 12.90 2.35
CA ALA A 38 4.40 13.85 1.29
C ALA A 38 5.77 14.49 1.50
N ARG A 39 6.06 14.94 2.73
CA ARG A 39 7.37 15.51 3.08
C ARG A 39 8.51 14.48 2.93
N ARG A 40 8.31 13.25 3.39
CA ARG A 40 9.32 12.17 3.31
C ARG A 40 9.64 11.79 1.87
N MET A 41 8.61 11.72 1.03
CA MET A 41 8.75 11.32 -0.37
C MET A 41 9.01 12.50 -1.33
N GLN A 42 9.14 13.72 -0.81
CA GLN A 42 9.29 14.96 -1.61
C GLN A 42 8.14 15.16 -2.62
N LEU A 43 6.91 14.89 -2.17
CA LEU A 43 5.68 15.00 -2.94
C LEU A 43 4.74 16.05 -2.33
N SER A 44 3.66 16.36 -3.05
CA SER A 44 2.53 17.09 -2.45
C SER A 44 1.59 16.13 -1.70
N PRO A 45 0.87 16.59 -0.66
CA PRO A 45 -0.18 15.79 -0.02
C PRO A 45 -1.26 15.31 -1.01
N HIS A 46 -1.53 16.08 -2.05
CA HIS A 46 -2.46 15.71 -3.12
C HIS A 46 -1.95 14.54 -3.97
N THR A 47 -0.64 14.52 -4.24
CA THR A 47 0.00 13.40 -4.95
C THR A 47 -0.06 12.13 -4.10
N VAL A 48 0.14 12.22 -2.78
CA VAL A 48 -0.04 11.10 -1.85
C VAL A 48 -1.49 10.59 -1.87
N ASP A 49 -2.48 11.48 -1.80
CA ASP A 49 -3.89 11.09 -1.93
C ASP A 49 -4.19 10.37 -3.25
N THR A 50 -3.58 10.84 -4.35
CA THR A 50 -3.69 10.20 -5.67
C THR A 50 -3.16 8.77 -5.65
N TYR A 51 -1.98 8.53 -5.05
CA TYR A 51 -1.45 7.17 -4.88
C TYR A 51 -2.40 6.31 -4.06
N LEU A 52 -2.91 6.81 -2.92
CA LEU A 52 -3.84 6.06 -2.07
C LEU A 52 -5.16 5.74 -2.78
N ARG A 53 -5.66 6.61 -3.65
CA ARG A 53 -6.83 6.34 -4.51
C ARG A 53 -6.56 5.23 -5.52
N ARG A 54 -5.39 5.24 -6.16
CA ARG A 54 -4.99 4.19 -7.11
C ARG A 54 -4.84 2.84 -6.43
N ILE A 55 -4.18 2.81 -5.26
CA ILE A 55 -4.05 1.59 -4.44
C ILE A 55 -5.43 1.04 -4.08
N ARG A 56 -6.35 1.90 -3.61
CA ARG A 56 -7.75 1.51 -3.31
C ARG A 56 -8.42 0.86 -4.51
N GLY A 57 -8.30 1.45 -5.69
CA GLY A 57 -8.86 0.91 -6.94
C GLY A 57 -8.25 -0.45 -7.32
N LYS A 58 -6.93 -0.61 -7.17
CA LYS A 58 -6.22 -1.87 -7.46
C LYS A 58 -6.54 -2.98 -6.47
N ALA A 59 -6.67 -2.64 -5.19
CA ALA A 59 -6.94 -3.59 -4.11
C ALA A 59 -8.45 -3.85 -3.90
N GLY A 60 -9.33 -3.13 -4.60
CA GLY A 60 -10.78 -3.25 -4.45
C GLY A 60 -11.30 -2.82 -3.07
N VAL A 61 -10.61 -1.86 -2.42
CA VAL A 61 -10.97 -1.38 -1.08
C VAL A 61 -11.46 0.06 -1.10
N ASN A 62 -12.48 0.36 -0.30
CA ASN A 62 -13.29 1.57 -0.49
C ASN A 62 -13.06 2.64 0.60
N ASN A 63 -12.38 2.30 1.70
CA ASN A 63 -12.23 3.20 2.84
C ASN A 63 -10.80 3.20 3.39
N ARG A 64 -10.51 4.19 4.25
CA ARG A 64 -9.19 4.36 4.87
C ARG A 64 -8.83 3.23 5.84
N ALA A 65 -9.82 2.65 6.54
CA ALA A 65 -9.58 1.56 7.49
C ALA A 65 -9.09 0.30 6.77
N HIS A 66 -9.73 -0.09 5.66
CA HIS A 66 -9.29 -1.20 4.81
C HIS A 66 -7.91 -0.94 4.20
N LEU A 67 -7.63 0.30 3.81
CA LEU A 67 -6.30 0.66 3.31
C LEU A 67 -5.22 0.54 4.39
N MET A 68 -5.54 0.88 5.64
CA MET A 68 -4.64 0.68 6.79
C MET A 68 -4.42 -0.81 7.08
N ILE A 69 -5.48 -1.62 7.05
CA ILE A 69 -5.36 -3.08 7.22
C ILE A 69 -4.45 -3.67 6.13
N LEU A 70 -4.65 -3.26 4.87
CA LEU A 70 -3.80 -3.67 3.76
C LEU A 70 -2.34 -3.26 3.99
N ALA A 71 -2.09 -2.00 4.39
CA ALA A 71 -0.75 -1.51 4.70
C ALA A 71 -0.06 -2.38 5.76
N LEU A 72 -0.77 -2.71 6.85
CA LEU A 72 -0.25 -3.57 7.92
C LEU A 72 -0.01 -5.03 7.49
N GLN A 73 -0.77 -5.54 6.52
CA GLN A 73 -0.56 -6.88 5.96
C GLN A 73 0.67 -6.93 5.05
N VAL A 74 0.92 -5.85 4.31
CA VAL A 74 2.08 -5.69 3.42
C VAL A 74 3.38 -5.52 4.21
N THR A 75 3.42 -4.61 5.18
CA THR A 75 4.64 -4.31 5.95
C THR A 75 5.17 -5.50 6.74
N ARG A 76 4.28 -6.34 7.29
CA ARG A 76 4.66 -7.58 8.03
C ARG A 76 5.51 -8.55 7.21
N ARG A 77 5.54 -8.42 5.89
CA ARG A 77 6.36 -9.23 4.98
C ARG A 77 7.71 -8.59 4.64
N ASP A 78 7.80 -7.27 4.58
CA ASP A 78 9.04 -6.58 4.19
C ASP A 78 10.09 -6.55 5.32
N GLU A 79 9.67 -6.55 6.59
CA GLU A 79 10.62 -6.66 7.72
C GLU A 79 11.41 -7.98 7.71
N VAL A 80 10.83 -9.07 7.17
CA VAL A 80 11.49 -10.37 7.05
C VAL A 80 12.55 -10.37 5.94
N ARG A 81 12.49 -9.43 4.98
CA ARG A 81 13.49 -9.31 3.90
C ARG A 81 14.63 -8.35 4.24
N LEU A 82 14.43 -7.42 5.17
CA LEU A 82 15.41 -6.38 5.52
C LEU A 82 16.37 -6.76 6.66
N THR A 83 16.16 -7.91 7.32
CA THR A 83 17.05 -8.44 8.37
C THR A 83 18.05 -9.50 7.86
N GLY A 84 18.13 -9.67 6.54
CA GLY A 84 19.08 -10.57 5.87
C GLY A 84 20.05 -9.84 4.96
N ALA A 85 20.94 -9.02 5.54
CA ALA A 85 22.21 -8.60 4.92
C ALA A 85 23.17 -8.12 6.01
#